data_AF-A0A3D2MD51-F1
#
_entry.id   AF-A0A3D2MD51-F1
#
_cell.length_a   1.000
_cell.length_b   1.000
_cell.length_c   1.000
_cell.angle_alpha   90.00
_cell.angle_beta   90.00
_cell.angle_gamma   90.00
#
_symmetry.space_group_name_H-M   'P 1'
#
loop_
_entity.id
_entity.type
_entity.pdbx_description
1 polymer ?
#
loop_
_entity_poly.entity_id
_entity_poly.type
_entity_poly.pdbx_seq_one_letter_code
_entity_poly.pdbx_strand_id
1 'polypeptide(L)'
;MSKFKTMVKKDIELCDEYINKNMATHSEVNALLGKYVMDYPDFNKNIIAYASVPGYQTNEIENVKIIKSKLEYLLNRSDNPDLCNNQNNPGITISNVNNNNNTNSINFSMNIEDIKANIEENTYLSDYDKEELLNKLEEIVELQKSKDSKSKKWDKAKKILAFLLDKGADIAIMYIPQILKAISN
;
A
#
# COMPACT_ATOMS: atom_id res chain seq x y z
N MET A 1 5.19 25.72 34.02
CA MET A 1 5.22 24.88 32.80
C MET A 1 4.09 23.86 32.88
N SER A 2 3.33 23.61 31.81
CA SER A 2 2.24 22.60 31.83
C SER A 2 2.80 21.20 32.15
N LYS A 3 2.05 20.36 32.87
CA LYS A 3 2.42 18.96 33.16
C LYS A 3 2.81 18.20 31.87
N PHE A 4 2.09 18.47 30.78
CA PHE A 4 2.40 17.92 29.46
C PHE A 4 3.77 18.39 28.94
N LYS A 5 4.04 19.70 28.96
CA LYS A 5 5.33 20.26 28.52
C LYS A 5 6.52 19.72 29.31
N THR A 6 6.35 19.54 30.63
CA THR A 6 7.39 18.93 31.48
C THR A 6 7.61 17.45 31.13
N MET A 7 6.53 16.71 30.83
CA MET A 7 6.60 15.32 30.40
C MET A 7 7.32 15.16 29.06
N VAL A 8 6.95 15.97 28.06
CA VAL A 8 7.57 15.95 26.73
C VAL A 8 9.06 16.28 26.80
N LYS A 9 9.46 17.29 27.59
CA LYS A 9 10.89 17.63 27.79
C LYS A 9 11.70 16.47 28.35
N LYS A 10 11.18 15.79 29.38
CA LYS A 10 11.85 14.61 29.96
C LYS A 10 12.01 13.48 28.95
N ASP A 11 11.02 13.26 28.10
CA ASP A 11 11.10 12.21 27.10
C ASP A 11 12.06 12.59 25.96
N ILE A 12 12.20 13.88 25.62
CA ILE A 12 13.24 14.37 24.69
C ILE A 12 14.64 14.13 25.28
N GLU A 13 14.85 14.45 26.56
CA GLU A 13 16.11 14.19 27.27
C GLU A 13 16.43 12.68 27.29
N LEU A 14 15.42 11.84 27.50
CA LEU A 14 15.55 10.38 27.44
C LEU A 14 15.94 9.90 26.02
N CYS A 15 15.34 10.47 24.97
CA CYS A 15 15.76 10.19 23.60
C CYS A 15 17.23 10.59 23.35
N ASP A 16 17.66 11.74 23.89
CA ASP A 16 19.07 12.17 23.80
C ASP A 16 20.02 11.18 24.49
N GLU A 17 19.63 10.65 25.65
CA GLU A 17 20.42 9.61 26.31
C GLU A 17 20.58 8.36 25.43
N TYR A 18 19.50 7.87 24.83
CA TYR A 18 19.54 6.70 23.94
C TYR A 18 20.39 6.96 22.69
N ILE A 19 20.26 8.14 22.08
CA ILE A 19 21.05 8.55 20.92
C ILE A 19 22.55 8.64 21.29
N ASN A 20 22.88 9.24 22.43
CA ASN A 20 24.26 9.40 22.89
C ASN A 20 24.91 8.06 23.24
N LYS A 21 24.15 7.15 23.85
CA LYS A 21 24.60 5.76 24.13
C LYS A 21 24.63 4.89 22.87
N ASN A 22 24.06 5.36 21.76
CA ASN A 22 23.83 4.62 20.52
C ASN A 22 23.18 3.25 20.76
N MET A 23 22.30 3.18 21.76
CA MET A 23 21.57 1.96 22.13
C MET A 23 20.19 2.30 22.71
N ALA A 24 19.17 1.59 22.23
CA ALA A 24 17.82 1.55 22.78
C ALA A 24 17.23 0.15 22.53
N THR A 25 16.45 -0.35 23.48
CA THR A 25 15.71 -1.60 23.31
C THR A 25 14.36 -1.34 22.65
N HIS A 26 13.82 -2.37 22.00
CA HIS A 26 12.48 -2.33 21.41
C HIS A 26 11.39 -1.99 22.45
N SER A 27 11.54 -2.48 23.68
CA SER A 27 10.61 -2.19 24.79
C SER A 27 10.62 -0.71 25.17
N GLU A 28 11.81 -0.09 25.22
CA GLU A 28 11.96 1.34 25.53
C GLU A 28 11.34 2.23 24.44
N VAL A 29 11.54 1.86 23.17
CA VAL A 29 10.92 2.54 22.03
C VAL A 29 9.39 2.43 22.10
N ASN A 30 8.85 1.23 22.34
CA ASN A 30 7.41 1.03 22.47
C ASN A 30 6.81 1.75 23.68
N ALA A 31 7.54 1.85 24.79
CA ALA A 31 7.10 2.60 25.97
C ALA A 31 6.95 4.10 25.66
N LEU A 32 7.91 4.68 24.92
CA LEU A 32 7.82 6.06 24.44
C LEU A 32 6.61 6.24 23.52
N LEU A 33 6.43 5.36 22.54
CA LEU A 33 5.32 5.42 21.59
C LEU A 33 3.94 5.31 22.26
N GLY A 34 3.76 4.33 23.14
CA GLY A 34 2.50 4.07 23.84
C GLY A 34 2.03 5.23 24.71
N LYS A 35 2.95 6.08 25.18
CA LYS A 35 2.63 7.26 25.99
C LYS A 35 1.87 8.34 25.22
N TYR A 36 2.12 8.45 23.92
CA TYR A 36 1.58 9.52 23.07
C TYR A 36 0.47 9.05 22.14
N VAL A 37 0.36 7.73 21.88
CA VAL A 37 -0.60 7.20 20.90
C VAL A 37 -2.07 7.45 21.25
N MET A 38 -2.40 7.60 22.55
CA MET A 38 -3.80 7.87 22.96
C MET A 38 -4.27 9.26 22.54
N ASP A 39 -3.44 10.28 22.74
CA ASP A 39 -3.75 11.67 22.36
C ASP A 39 -3.38 11.97 20.91
N TYR A 40 -2.43 11.22 20.35
CA TYR A 40 -1.91 11.36 19.00
C TYR A 40 -1.89 9.98 18.30
N PRO A 41 -3.03 9.51 17.74
CA PRO A 41 -3.14 8.17 17.14
C PRO A 41 -2.11 7.88 16.05
N ASP A 42 -1.67 8.91 15.31
CA ASP A 42 -0.67 8.81 14.25
C ASP A 42 0.79 8.86 14.76
N PHE A 43 1.01 8.91 16.08
CA PHE A 43 2.36 9.03 16.65
C PHE A 43 3.28 7.87 16.25
N ASN A 44 2.72 6.68 16.02
CA ASN A 44 3.46 5.49 15.60
C ASN A 44 3.75 5.44 14.09
N LYS A 45 3.15 6.32 13.29
CA LYS A 45 3.35 6.32 11.83
C LYS A 45 4.80 6.62 11.47
N ASN A 46 5.35 5.95 10.46
CA ASN A 46 6.73 6.09 10.00
C ASN A 46 7.80 5.66 11.04
N ILE A 47 7.43 4.94 12.10
CA ILE A 47 8.39 4.20 12.90
C ILE A 47 8.80 2.97 12.09
N ILE A 48 10.12 2.73 11.98
CA ILE A 48 10.68 1.65 11.19
C ILE A 48 10.48 0.34 11.96
N ALA A 49 9.55 -0.47 11.47
CA ALA A 49 9.35 -1.84 11.93
C ALA A 49 10.00 -2.80 10.93
N TYR A 50 11.25 -3.20 11.16
CA TYR A 50 11.77 -4.39 10.49
C TYR A 50 11.19 -5.61 11.21
N ALA A 51 10.14 -6.18 10.61
CA ALA A 51 9.62 -7.47 11.02
C ALA A 51 10.70 -8.53 10.82
N SER A 52 11.28 -9.01 11.92
CA SER A 52 11.83 -10.36 12.09
C SER A 52 12.51 -11.01 10.86
N VAL A 53 13.39 -10.29 10.16
CA VAL A 53 14.25 -10.91 9.15
C VAL A 53 15.51 -11.42 9.85
N PRO A 54 15.80 -12.72 9.83
CA PRO A 54 17.04 -13.25 10.40
C PRO A 54 18.25 -12.52 9.82
N GLY A 55 19.05 -11.88 10.68
CA GLY A 55 20.24 -11.12 10.28
C GLY A 55 20.06 -9.60 10.13
N TYR A 56 18.84 -9.06 10.24
CA TYR A 56 18.60 -7.61 10.26
C TYR A 56 18.13 -7.18 11.65
N GLN A 57 18.90 -6.31 12.30
CA GLN A 57 18.51 -5.71 13.58
C GLN A 57 17.59 -4.51 13.33
N THR A 58 16.56 -4.33 14.17
CA THR A 58 15.79 -3.09 14.16
C THR A 58 16.72 -1.93 14.52
N ASN A 59 16.73 -0.87 13.71
CA ASN A 59 17.50 0.32 14.02
C ASN A 59 16.73 1.16 15.05
N GLU A 60 16.65 0.67 16.29
CA GLU A 60 15.90 1.34 17.35
C GLU A 60 16.41 2.76 17.60
N ILE A 61 17.68 3.04 17.30
CA ILE A 61 18.22 4.40 17.36
C ILE A 61 17.64 5.32 16.30
N GLU A 62 17.37 4.81 15.11
CA GLU A 62 16.66 5.59 14.09
C GLU A 62 15.21 5.85 14.49
N ASN A 63 14.54 4.87 15.10
CA ASN A 63 13.21 5.05 15.70
C ASN A 63 13.23 6.11 16.81
N VAL A 64 14.23 6.10 17.69
CA VAL A 64 14.40 7.12 18.74
C VAL A 64 14.59 8.52 18.14
N LYS A 65 15.39 8.68 17.07
CA LYS A 65 15.56 9.98 16.37
C LYS A 65 14.24 10.50 15.79
N ILE A 66 13.42 9.61 15.23
CA ILE A 66 12.09 9.95 14.70
C ILE A 66 11.16 10.37 15.84
N ILE A 67 11.15 9.63 16.95
CA ILE A 67 10.36 9.95 18.14
C ILE A 67 10.77 11.31 18.69
N LYS A 68 12.08 11.54 18.88
CA LYS A 68 12.61 12.84 19.34
C LYS A 68 12.11 13.99 18.48
N SER A 69 12.23 13.88 17.16
CA SER A 69 11.78 14.93 16.22
C SER A 69 10.29 15.25 16.38
N LYS A 70 9.45 14.23 16.59
CA LYS A 70 8.01 14.40 16.85
C LYS A 70 7.75 15.09 18.19
N LEU A 71 8.49 14.73 19.23
CA LEU A 71 8.37 15.35 20.56
C LEU A 71 8.80 16.81 20.54
N GLU A 72 9.89 17.14 19.84
CA GLU A 72 10.34 18.53 19.64
C GLU A 72 9.27 19.34 18.91
N TYR A 73 8.63 18.77 17.89
CA TYR A 73 7.48 19.39 17.22
C TYR A 73 6.31 19.64 18.18
N LEU A 74 5.93 18.66 19.00
CA LEU A 74 4.85 18.81 19.99
C LEU A 74 5.17 19.91 21.02
N LEU A 75 6.43 19.97 21.46
CA LEU A 75 6.88 21.00 22.40
C LEU A 75 6.79 22.40 21.76
N ASN A 76 7.33 22.56 20.55
CA ASN A 76 7.35 23.84 19.84
C ASN A 76 5.95 24.30 19.37
N ARG A 77 5.07 23.37 18.99
CA ARG A 77 3.67 23.64 18.64
C ARG A 77 2.92 24.26 19.82
N SER A 78 3.18 23.79 21.03
CA SER A 78 2.54 24.29 22.23
C SER A 78 3.00 25.69 22.68
N ASP A 79 4.03 26.24 22.03
CA ASP A 79 4.51 27.62 22.22
C ASP A 79 4.02 28.57 21.09
N ASN A 80 3.47 28.04 19.99
CA ASN A 80 2.92 28.80 18.87
C ASN A 80 1.56 28.22 18.41
N PRO A 81 0.47 28.47 19.17
CA PRO A 81 -0.86 27.93 18.83
C PRO A 81 -1.39 28.42 17.48
N ASP A 82 -0.89 29.57 16.99
CA ASP A 82 -1.32 30.20 15.74
C ASP A 82 -0.84 29.47 14.48
N LEU A 83 0.17 28.60 14.58
CA LEU A 83 0.64 27.78 13.45
C LEU A 83 -0.34 26.64 13.09
N CYS A 84 -1.34 26.38 13.92
CA CYS A 84 -2.34 25.32 13.69
C CYS A 84 -3.79 25.83 13.72
N ASN A 85 -4.02 27.13 13.83
CA ASN A 85 -5.37 27.67 13.93
C ASN A 85 -5.97 27.86 12.53
N ASN A 86 -6.30 26.75 11.89
CA ASN A 86 -7.47 26.74 11.04
C ASN A 86 -8.46 25.81 11.74
N GLN A 87 -9.70 26.28 11.86
CA GLN A 87 -10.87 25.58 12.43
C GLN A 87 -11.03 25.70 13.96
N ASN A 88 -11.76 26.73 14.38
CA ASN A 88 -13.00 26.60 15.18
C ASN A 88 -13.62 27.99 15.46
N ASN A 89 -14.35 28.52 14.48
CA ASN A 89 -15.37 29.55 14.69
C ASN A 89 -16.72 28.81 14.82
N PRO A 90 -17.60 29.12 15.80
CA PRO A 90 -18.81 28.34 16.10
C PRO A 90 -19.93 28.43 15.05
N GLY A 91 -19.64 28.93 13.84
CA GLY A 91 -20.55 28.98 12.70
C GLY A 91 -20.14 28.11 11.50
N ILE A 92 -19.05 27.34 11.59
CA ILE A 92 -18.57 26.53 10.46
C ILE A 92 -18.38 25.09 10.91
N THR A 93 -19.32 24.22 10.56
CA THR A 93 -19.14 22.76 10.62
C THR A 93 -18.07 22.38 9.62
N ILE A 94 -16.87 22.04 10.07
CA ILE A 94 -15.86 21.42 9.20
C ILE A 94 -15.75 19.95 9.57
N SER A 95 -16.55 19.15 8.89
CA SER A 95 -16.41 17.70 8.83
C SER A 95 -15.18 17.37 7.99
N ASN A 96 -14.02 17.22 8.63
CA ASN A 96 -12.84 16.67 7.96
C ASN A 96 -13.03 15.14 7.79
N VAL A 97 -13.82 14.75 6.81
CA VAL A 97 -13.88 13.37 6.32
C VAL A 97 -12.67 13.16 5.42
N ASN A 98 -11.57 12.69 6.01
CA ASN A 98 -10.42 12.26 5.24
C ASN A 98 -10.68 10.86 4.66
N ASN A 99 -11.44 10.80 3.57
CA ASN A 99 -11.53 9.61 2.74
C ASN A 99 -10.28 9.52 1.88
N ASN A 100 -9.23 8.89 2.42
CA ASN A 100 -8.06 8.56 1.63
C ASN A 100 -8.35 7.34 0.76
N ASN A 101 -9.09 7.55 -0.33
CA ASN A 101 -9.27 6.56 -1.38
C ASN A 101 -7.99 6.52 -2.20
N ASN A 102 -7.07 5.62 -1.84
CA ASN A 102 -5.93 5.33 -2.67
C ASN A 102 -6.39 4.49 -3.87
N THR A 103 -6.84 5.15 -4.93
CA THR A 103 -7.11 4.50 -6.21
C THR A 103 -5.78 4.28 -6.92
N ASN A 104 -5.18 3.12 -6.69
CA ASN A 104 -4.09 2.68 -7.54
C ASN A 104 -4.71 2.25 -8.88
N SER A 105 -4.75 3.19 -9.82
CA SER A 105 -5.12 2.93 -11.21
C SER A 105 -3.99 2.11 -11.84
N ILE A 106 -3.95 0.81 -11.58
CA ILE A 106 -3.18 -0.11 -12.42
C ILE A 106 -3.95 -0.17 -13.73
N ASN A 107 -3.50 0.63 -14.71
CA ASN A 107 -4.06 0.61 -16.05
C ASN A 107 -3.58 -0.69 -16.72
N PHE A 108 -4.29 -1.78 -16.45
CA PHE A 108 -4.17 -3.04 -17.17
C PHE A 108 -4.74 -2.84 -18.58
N SER A 109 -4.04 -2.05 -19.41
CA SER A 109 -4.49 -1.68 -20.75
C SER A 109 -3.66 -2.43 -21.78
N MET A 110 -3.90 -3.72 -21.90
CA MET A 110 -3.55 -4.44 -23.13
C MET A 110 -4.85 -4.73 -23.86
N ASN A 111 -5.05 -4.12 -25.03
CA ASN A 111 -6.25 -4.31 -25.82
C ASN A 111 -6.17 -5.65 -26.62
N ILE A 112 -7.24 -6.01 -27.33
CA ILE A 112 -7.28 -7.29 -28.06
C ILE A 112 -6.27 -7.30 -29.21
N GLU A 113 -6.09 -6.17 -29.87
CA GLU A 113 -5.17 -5.99 -31.00
C GLU A 113 -3.72 -6.10 -30.56
N ASP A 114 -3.36 -5.54 -29.41
CA ASP A 114 -2.03 -5.63 -28.80
C ASP A 114 -1.70 -7.09 -28.49
N ILE A 115 -2.64 -7.85 -27.90
CA ILE A 115 -2.44 -9.28 -27.59
C ILE A 115 -2.19 -10.07 -28.89
N LYS A 116 -2.97 -9.81 -29.95
CA LYS A 116 -2.78 -10.47 -31.25
C LYS A 116 -1.40 -10.20 -31.83
N ALA A 117 -0.98 -8.93 -31.86
CA ALA A 117 0.34 -8.56 -32.35
C ALA A 117 1.47 -9.23 -31.54
N ASN A 118 1.37 -9.23 -30.21
CA ASN A 118 2.36 -9.88 -29.35
C ASN A 118 2.46 -11.39 -29.58
N ILE A 119 1.37 -12.08 -29.93
CA ILE A 119 1.38 -13.52 -30.24
C ILE A 119 2.00 -13.76 -31.62
N GLU A 120 1.60 -12.97 -32.63
CA GLU A 120 2.08 -13.10 -34.01
C GLU A 120 3.59 -12.85 -34.10
N GLU A 121 4.08 -11.81 -33.44
CA GLU A 121 5.49 -11.40 -33.42
C GLU A 121 6.38 -12.30 -32.54
N ASN A 122 5.79 -13.14 -31.69
CA ASN A 122 6.55 -14.00 -30.80
C ASN A 122 7.25 -15.13 -31.58
N THR A 123 8.57 -15.08 -31.64
CA THR A 123 9.40 -16.07 -32.34
C THR A 123 9.65 -17.36 -31.53
N TYR A 124 9.30 -17.37 -30.24
CA TYR A 124 9.45 -18.52 -29.35
C TYR A 124 8.23 -19.44 -29.33
N LEU A 125 7.09 -18.99 -29.86
CA LEU A 125 5.86 -19.78 -29.97
C LEU A 125 5.80 -20.51 -31.31
N SER A 126 5.35 -21.76 -31.28
CA SER A 126 5.04 -22.51 -32.51
C SER A 126 3.76 -21.96 -33.17
N ASP A 127 3.59 -22.16 -34.47
CA ASP A 127 2.36 -21.74 -35.17
C ASP A 127 1.10 -22.36 -34.55
N TYR A 128 1.20 -23.61 -34.07
CA TYR A 128 0.13 -24.27 -33.34
C TYR A 128 -0.21 -23.56 -32.02
N ASP A 129 0.81 -23.22 -31.21
CA ASP A 129 0.58 -22.50 -29.95
C ASP A 129 -0.02 -21.11 -30.21
N LYS A 130 0.41 -20.42 -31.27
CA LYS A 130 -0.15 -19.14 -31.68
C LYS A 130 -1.64 -19.27 -32.01
N GLU A 131 -2.01 -20.28 -32.80
CA GLU A 131 -3.41 -20.56 -33.14
C GLU A 131 -4.25 -20.87 -31.89
N GLU A 132 -3.76 -21.71 -30.98
CA GLU A 132 -4.46 -22.01 -29.73
C GLU A 132 -4.67 -20.75 -28.87
N LEU A 133 -3.65 -19.90 -28.76
CA LEU A 133 -3.71 -18.65 -27.99
C LEU A 133 -4.71 -17.66 -28.62
N LEU A 134 -4.72 -17.52 -29.94
CA LEU A 134 -5.69 -16.70 -30.65
C LEU A 134 -7.12 -17.22 -30.44
N ASN A 135 -7.33 -18.54 -30.49
CA ASN A 135 -8.63 -19.15 -30.19
C ASN A 135 -9.07 -18.86 -28.74
N LYS A 136 -8.16 -18.94 -27.76
CA LYS A 136 -8.47 -18.58 -26.37
C LYS A 136 -8.81 -17.10 -26.20
N LEU A 137 -8.20 -16.22 -26.99
CA LEU A 137 -8.54 -14.81 -27.01
C LEU A 137 -9.96 -14.59 -27.54
N GLU A 138 -10.36 -15.30 -28.59
CA GLU A 138 -11.71 -15.26 -29.13
C GLU A 138 -12.74 -15.77 -28.11
N GLU A 139 -12.46 -16.87 -27.40
CA GLU A 139 -13.31 -17.36 -26.31
C GLU A 139 -13.53 -16.28 -25.23
N ILE A 140 -12.51 -15.48 -24.90
CA ILE A 140 -12.64 -14.36 -23.95
C ILE A 140 -13.50 -13.24 -24.53
N VAL A 141 -13.34 -12.90 -25.81
CA VAL A 141 -14.15 -11.89 -26.49
C VAL A 141 -15.62 -12.29 -26.52
N GLU A 142 -15.93 -13.56 -26.77
CA GLU A 142 -17.28 -14.09 -26.67
C GLU A 142 -17.80 -14.03 -25.24
N LEU A 143 -16.97 -14.37 -24.25
CA LEU A 143 -17.33 -14.30 -22.84
C LEU A 143 -17.64 -12.86 -22.38
N GLN A 144 -16.94 -11.86 -22.91
CA GLN A 144 -17.24 -10.44 -22.68
C GLN A 144 -18.61 -10.03 -23.21
N LYS A 145 -19.05 -10.61 -24.34
CA LYS A 145 -20.36 -10.35 -24.98
C LYS A 145 -21.50 -11.18 -24.39
N SER A 146 -21.17 -12.26 -23.66
CA SER A 146 -22.13 -13.17 -23.07
C SER A 146 -23.01 -12.50 -22.00
N LYS A 147 -24.29 -12.90 -21.94
CA LYS A 147 -25.26 -12.56 -20.89
C LYS A 147 -25.22 -13.52 -19.70
N ASP A 148 -24.24 -14.41 -19.64
CA ASP A 148 -24.05 -15.35 -18.54
C ASP A 148 -23.86 -14.61 -17.20
N SER A 149 -24.25 -15.26 -16.09
CA SER A 149 -23.99 -14.72 -14.75
C SER A 149 -22.49 -14.70 -14.44
N LYS A 150 -22.06 -13.80 -13.54
CA LYS A 150 -20.66 -13.67 -13.11
C LYS A 150 -20.04 -15.00 -12.67
N SER A 151 -20.81 -15.84 -11.96
CA SER A 151 -20.34 -17.17 -11.54
C SER A 151 -20.03 -18.08 -12.73
N LYS A 152 -20.93 -18.13 -13.73
CA LYS A 152 -20.72 -18.93 -14.94
C LYS A 152 -19.55 -18.41 -15.78
N LYS A 153 -19.40 -17.08 -15.86
CA LYS A 153 -18.26 -16.45 -16.52
C LYS A 153 -16.95 -16.79 -15.81
N TRP A 154 -16.93 -16.75 -14.48
CA TRP A 154 -15.78 -17.13 -13.68
C TRP A 154 -15.37 -18.59 -13.89
N ASP A 155 -16.33 -19.52 -13.97
CA ASP A 155 -16.02 -20.93 -14.20
C ASP A 155 -15.43 -21.20 -15.60
N LYS A 156 -15.87 -20.45 -16.62
CA LYS A 156 -15.24 -20.49 -17.96
C LYS A 156 -13.87 -19.83 -17.94
N ALA A 157 -13.75 -18.65 -17.33
CA ALA A 157 -12.51 -17.89 -17.21
C ALA A 157 -11.41 -18.68 -16.50
N LYS A 158 -11.72 -19.46 -15.45
CA LYS A 158 -10.76 -20.34 -14.77
C LYS A 158 -10.11 -21.34 -15.70
N LYS A 159 -10.88 -21.96 -16.59
CA LYS A 159 -10.37 -22.96 -17.54
C LYS A 159 -9.41 -22.31 -18.54
N ILE A 160 -9.76 -21.12 -19.02
CA ILE A 160 -8.90 -20.33 -19.91
C ILE A 160 -7.63 -19.90 -19.17
N LEU A 161 -7.74 -19.40 -17.94
CA LEU A 161 -6.60 -19.00 -17.13
C LEU A 161 -5.65 -20.16 -16.82
N ALA A 162 -6.18 -21.35 -16.50
CA ALA A 162 -5.39 -22.56 -16.28
C ALA A 162 -4.57 -22.91 -17.53
N PHE A 163 -5.21 -22.93 -18.70
CA PHE A 163 -4.52 -23.15 -19.98
C PHE A 163 -3.41 -22.14 -20.23
N LEU A 164 -3.68 -20.84 -19.99
CA LEU A 164 -2.69 -19.79 -20.21
C LEU A 164 -1.50 -19.91 -19.26
N LEU A 165 -1.75 -20.30 -18.01
CA LEU A 165 -0.69 -20.56 -17.03
C LEU A 165 0.18 -21.75 -17.43
N ASP A 166 -0.38 -22.79 -18.06
CA ASP A 166 0.37 -23.93 -18.58
C ASP A 166 1.31 -23.52 -19.74
N LYS A 167 0.95 -22.48 -20.51
CA LYS A 167 1.81 -21.89 -21.55
C LYS A 167 2.86 -20.91 -21.01
N GLY A 168 2.74 -20.49 -19.75
CA GLY A 168 3.72 -19.65 -19.04
C GLY A 168 3.13 -18.40 -18.40
N ALA A 169 3.83 -17.88 -17.40
CA ALA A 169 3.37 -16.72 -16.61
C ALA A 169 3.22 -15.45 -17.45
N ASP A 170 4.13 -15.19 -18.39
CA ASP A 170 4.07 -13.98 -19.24
C ASP A 170 2.84 -14.00 -20.15
N ILE A 171 2.53 -15.16 -20.73
CA ILE A 171 1.32 -15.36 -21.53
C ILE A 171 0.06 -15.17 -20.66
N ALA A 172 0.04 -15.71 -19.45
CA ALA A 172 -1.09 -15.49 -18.54
C ALA A 172 -1.27 -14.00 -18.21
N ILE A 173 -0.20 -13.28 -17.85
CA ILE A 173 -0.22 -11.84 -17.53
C ILE A 173 -0.77 -11.02 -18.68
N MET A 174 -0.37 -11.35 -19.91
CA MET A 174 -0.82 -10.70 -21.14
C MET A 174 -2.36 -10.72 -21.30
N TYR A 175 -3.00 -11.81 -20.87
CA TYR A 175 -4.45 -12.03 -21.03
C TYR A 175 -5.31 -11.59 -19.84
N ILE A 176 -4.73 -11.42 -18.65
CA ILE A 176 -5.44 -11.02 -17.41
C ILE A 176 -6.39 -9.83 -17.63
N PRO A 177 -6.00 -8.73 -18.31
CA PRO A 177 -6.88 -7.57 -18.50
C PRO A 177 -8.22 -7.93 -19.15
N GLN A 178 -8.18 -8.79 -20.18
CA GLN A 178 -9.35 -9.18 -20.96
C GLN A 178 -10.22 -10.18 -20.20
N ILE A 179 -9.61 -11.06 -19.40
CA ILE A 179 -10.33 -11.98 -18.50
C ILE A 179 -11.08 -11.18 -17.42
N LEU A 180 -10.43 -10.20 -16.79
CA LEU A 180 -11.04 -9.34 -15.79
C LEU A 180 -12.23 -8.55 -16.36
N LYS A 181 -12.07 -8.03 -17.58
CA LYS A 181 -13.16 -7.36 -18.30
C LYS A 181 -14.33 -8.30 -18.57
N ALA A 182 -14.06 -9.57 -18.92
CA ALA A 182 -15.10 -10.57 -19.17
C ALA A 182 -15.95 -10.89 -17.94
N ILE A 183 -15.34 -11.00 -16.75
CA ILE A 183 -16.04 -11.38 -15.51
C ILE A 183 -16.69 -10.19 -14.78
N SER A 184 -16.22 -8.97 -15.07
CA SER A 184 -16.73 -7.75 -14.46
C SER A 184 -18.01 -7.25 -15.12
N ASN A 185 -18.14 -7.47 -16.44
CA ASN A 185 -19.34 -7.23 -17.25
C ASN A 185 -20.44 -8.26 -16.96
#